data_AF-A0A1F5P457-F1
#
_entry.id   AF-A0A1F5P457-F1
#
_cell.length_a   1.000
_cell.length_b   1.000
_cell.length_c   1.000
_cell.angle_alpha   90.00
_cell.angle_beta   90.00
_cell.angle_gamma   90.00
#
_symmetry.space_group_name_H-M   'P 1'
#
loop_
_entity.id
_entity.type
_entity.pdbx_description
1 polymer ?
#
loop_
_entity_poly.entity_id
_entity_poly.type
_entity_poly.pdbx_seq_one_letter_code
_entity_poly.pdbx_strand_id
1 'polypeptide(L)'
;MKKYLPDHVEIVGSHPLFGPKSAAKGLMRKKNKFKVVLCPVRVSDERFLKIKLVLRKLGLLVIEIDPKEHDQEMAMVLAVTHFVGRALGQAGIRRSRLSTKSYRGLVGSKEIAVSDSLALFWNLMMGYPEAIDWVDRVVAAVGDWGNRVKKRLGRKSGHFPGLAGHIDSISLEETTAMPLAENKPPVDTGKRAQ
;
A
#
# COMPACT_ATOMS: atom_id res chain seq x y z
N MET A 1 -19.84 3.57 -14.17
CA MET A 1 -21.01 2.67 -13.99
C MET A 1 -22.34 3.36 -14.23
N LYS A 2 -22.70 4.44 -13.50
CA LYS A 2 -23.99 5.15 -13.69
C LYS A 2 -24.30 5.52 -15.14
N LYS A 3 -23.31 6.04 -15.87
CA LYS A 3 -23.43 6.43 -17.30
C LYS A 3 -23.71 5.25 -18.25
N TYR A 4 -23.30 4.04 -17.89
CA TYR A 4 -23.25 2.90 -18.80
C TYR A 4 -24.30 1.81 -18.48
N LEU A 5 -24.95 1.87 -17.31
CA LEU A 5 -25.91 0.87 -16.86
C LEU A 5 -27.33 1.45 -16.82
N PRO A 6 -28.35 0.74 -17.35
CA PRO A 6 -29.75 1.19 -17.31
C PRO A 6 -30.23 1.53 -15.90
N ASP A 7 -31.22 2.42 -15.79
CA ASP A 7 -31.65 2.96 -14.49
C ASP A 7 -32.24 1.94 -13.52
N HIS A 8 -32.79 0.84 -14.05
CA HIS A 8 -33.30 -0.26 -13.25
C HIS A 8 -32.21 -1.17 -12.68
N VAL A 9 -30.95 -1.03 -13.12
CA VAL A 9 -29.82 -1.84 -12.61
C VAL A 9 -29.25 -1.20 -11.37
N GLU A 10 -29.22 -1.96 -10.28
CA GLU A 10 -28.59 -1.55 -9.04
C GLU A 10 -27.06 -1.64 -9.09
N ILE A 11 -26.40 -0.76 -8.35
CA ILE A 11 -24.96 -0.54 -8.34
C ILE A 11 -24.51 -0.34 -6.90
N VAL A 12 -23.66 -1.26 -6.45
CA VAL A 12 -22.89 -1.13 -5.20
C VAL A 12 -21.42 -1.27 -5.57
N GLY A 13 -20.65 -0.19 -5.38
CA GLY A 13 -19.20 -0.28 -5.46
C GLY A 13 -18.67 -1.06 -4.26
N SER A 14 -17.63 -1.87 -4.46
CA SER A 14 -16.99 -2.59 -3.36
C SER A 14 -15.49 -2.58 -3.49
N HIS A 15 -14.79 -2.47 -2.37
CA HIS A 15 -13.33 -2.55 -2.31
C HIS A 15 -12.91 -3.38 -1.09
N PRO A 16 -12.54 -4.66 -1.28
CA PRO A 16 -11.89 -5.44 -0.24
C PRO A 16 -10.49 -4.87 0.03
N LEU A 17 -10.25 -4.38 1.25
CA LEU A 17 -8.95 -3.80 1.63
C LEU A 17 -7.92 -4.88 2.03
N PHE A 18 -7.94 -5.98 1.29
CA PHE A 18 -7.10 -7.15 1.51
C PHE A 18 -6.94 -7.94 0.21
N GLY A 19 -5.75 -8.50 0.00
CA GLY A 19 -5.45 -9.37 -1.15
C GLY A 19 -5.42 -10.85 -0.80
N PRO A 20 -5.33 -11.75 -1.81
CA PRO A 20 -5.28 -13.20 -1.62
C PRO A 20 -4.23 -13.64 -0.61
N LYS A 21 -3.03 -13.03 -0.64
CA LYS A 21 -1.94 -13.33 0.31
C LYS A 21 -2.34 -13.05 1.76
N SER A 22 -3.00 -11.93 2.03
CA SER A 22 -3.42 -11.56 3.40
C SER A 22 -4.59 -12.41 3.92
N ALA A 23 -5.46 -12.88 3.02
CA ALA A 23 -6.62 -13.71 3.32
C ALA A 23 -6.36 -15.23 3.19
N ALA A 24 -5.15 -15.65 2.81
CA ALA A 24 -4.81 -17.05 2.52
C ALA A 24 -5.13 -18.05 3.65
N LYS A 25 -5.18 -17.57 4.91
CA LYS A 25 -5.53 -18.39 6.08
C LYS A 25 -7.01 -18.36 6.45
N GLY A 26 -7.87 -17.90 5.55
CA GLY A 26 -9.31 -17.74 5.74
C GLY A 26 -9.72 -16.43 6.39
N LEU A 27 -10.90 -15.94 6.00
CA LEU A 27 -11.49 -14.68 6.49
C LEU A 27 -12.05 -14.79 7.92
N MET A 28 -12.52 -15.97 8.29
CA MET A 28 -13.27 -16.23 9.53
C MET A 28 -12.40 -16.46 10.77
N ARG A 29 -11.06 -16.59 10.63
CA ARG A 29 -10.18 -16.92 11.77
C ARG A 29 -10.20 -15.87 12.88
N LYS A 30 -10.48 -14.62 12.55
CA LYS A 30 -10.59 -13.50 13.50
C LYS A 30 -11.67 -12.54 12.99
N LYS A 31 -12.77 -12.43 13.72
CA LYS A 31 -13.87 -11.51 13.41
C LYS A 31 -13.33 -10.07 13.28
N ASN A 32 -13.80 -9.34 12.28
CA ASN A 32 -13.46 -7.94 11.98
C ASN A 32 -11.97 -7.69 11.68
N LYS A 33 -11.18 -8.73 11.36
CA LYS A 33 -9.78 -8.56 10.95
C LYS A 33 -9.67 -7.93 9.56
N PHE A 34 -10.56 -8.31 8.65
CA PHE A 34 -10.55 -7.88 7.26
C PHE A 34 -11.66 -6.87 7.02
N LYS A 35 -11.35 -5.83 6.24
CA LYS A 35 -12.27 -4.73 5.93
C LYS A 35 -12.73 -4.83 4.48
N VAL A 36 -14.01 -4.54 4.27
CA VAL A 36 -14.57 -4.34 2.93
C VAL A 36 -15.33 -3.03 2.93
N VAL A 37 -15.00 -2.17 1.97
CA VAL A 37 -15.72 -0.92 1.73
C VAL A 37 -16.88 -1.22 0.79
N LEU A 38 -18.05 -0.65 1.07
CA LEU A 38 -19.20 -0.60 0.19
C LEU A 38 -19.59 0.85 -0.08
N CYS A 39 -19.76 1.19 -1.36
CA CYS A 39 -20.25 2.49 -1.80
C CYS A 39 -21.65 2.30 -2.44
N PRO A 40 -22.74 2.67 -1.75
CA PRO A 40 -24.10 2.52 -2.29
C PRO A 40 -24.37 3.60 -3.34
N VAL A 41 -24.25 3.25 -4.63
CA VAL A 41 -24.42 4.21 -5.74
C VAL A 41 -25.87 4.31 -6.21
N ARG A 42 -26.54 3.15 -6.35
CA ARG A 42 -27.96 3.02 -6.70
C ARG A 42 -28.44 1.65 -6.26
N VAL A 43 -29.03 1.52 -5.08
CA VAL A 43 -29.47 0.22 -4.54
C VAL A 43 -30.60 0.46 -3.54
N SER A 44 -31.58 -0.45 -3.46
CA SER A 44 -32.60 -0.42 -2.43
C SER A 44 -32.03 -0.74 -1.05
N ASP A 45 -32.60 -0.14 -0.01
CA ASP A 45 -32.17 -0.38 1.37
C ASP A 45 -32.25 -1.86 1.76
N GLU A 46 -33.28 -2.57 1.29
CA GLU A 46 -33.48 -3.99 1.57
C GLU A 46 -32.34 -4.85 1.00
N ARG A 47 -31.98 -4.63 -0.28
CA ARG A 47 -30.90 -5.41 -0.91
C ARG A 47 -29.54 -4.99 -0.37
N PHE A 48 -29.33 -3.71 -0.12
CA PHE A 48 -28.10 -3.24 0.50
C PHE A 48 -27.91 -3.84 1.88
N LEU A 49 -28.96 -3.90 2.72
CA LEU A 49 -28.92 -4.57 4.01
C LEU A 49 -28.57 -6.06 3.89
N LYS A 50 -29.15 -6.78 2.92
CA LYS A 50 -28.82 -8.19 2.65
C LYS A 50 -27.34 -8.38 2.31
N ILE A 51 -26.77 -7.53 1.44
CA ILE A 51 -25.34 -7.56 1.09
C ILE A 51 -24.49 -7.38 2.34
N LYS A 52 -24.80 -6.38 3.18
CA LYS A 52 -24.07 -6.12 4.43
C LYS A 52 -24.12 -7.30 5.38
N LEU A 53 -25.29 -7.93 5.53
CA LEU A 53 -25.46 -9.10 6.41
C LEU A 53 -24.63 -10.30 5.93
N VAL A 54 -24.58 -10.56 4.63
CA VAL A 54 -23.74 -11.63 4.06
C VAL A 54 -22.26 -11.38 4.36
N LEU A 55 -21.76 -10.18 4.10
CA LEU A 55 -20.34 -9.84 4.33
C LEU A 55 -19.97 -9.89 5.83
N ARG A 56 -20.86 -9.43 6.70
CA ARG A 56 -20.68 -9.53 8.17
C ARG A 56 -20.69 -10.98 8.66
N LYS A 57 -21.53 -11.85 8.06
CA LYS A 57 -21.53 -13.30 8.34
C LYS A 57 -20.22 -13.97 7.91
N LEU A 58 -19.54 -13.42 6.90
CA LEU A 58 -18.18 -13.81 6.51
C LEU A 58 -17.08 -13.23 7.42
N GLY A 59 -17.45 -12.59 8.53
CA GLY A 59 -16.52 -12.05 9.53
C GLY A 59 -15.83 -10.75 9.11
N LEU A 60 -16.28 -10.12 8.03
CA LEU A 60 -15.74 -8.87 7.52
C LEU A 60 -16.29 -7.67 8.29
N LEU A 61 -15.42 -6.69 8.52
CA LEU A 61 -15.83 -5.35 8.92
C LEU A 61 -16.28 -4.60 7.66
N VAL A 62 -17.59 -4.34 7.58
CA VAL A 62 -18.19 -3.58 6.48
C VAL A 62 -18.11 -2.09 6.79
N ILE A 63 -17.51 -1.31 5.90
CA ILE A 63 -17.41 0.14 5.97
C ILE A 63 -18.28 0.71 4.84
N GLU A 64 -19.18 1.62 5.18
CA GLU A 64 -20.07 2.29 4.24
C GLU A 64 -19.57 3.71 4.05
N ILE A 65 -19.36 4.14 2.81
CA ILE A 65 -18.77 5.44 2.49
C ILE A 65 -19.18 5.90 1.08
N ASP A 66 -19.15 7.20 0.81
CA ASP A 66 -19.35 7.73 -0.54
C ASP A 66 -18.17 7.39 -1.47
N PRO A 67 -18.38 7.11 -2.78
CA PRO A 67 -17.27 6.83 -3.71
C PRO A 67 -16.19 7.92 -3.73
N LYS A 68 -16.58 9.20 -3.65
CA LYS A 68 -15.62 10.32 -3.69
C LYS A 68 -14.77 10.37 -2.42
N GLU A 69 -15.41 10.18 -1.27
CA GLU A 69 -14.70 10.16 0.02
C GLU A 69 -13.78 8.93 0.12
N HIS A 70 -14.22 7.77 -0.38
CA HIS A 70 -13.37 6.60 -0.54
C HIS A 70 -12.11 6.91 -1.36
N ASP A 71 -12.26 7.49 -2.54
CA ASP A 71 -11.11 7.76 -3.41
C ASP A 71 -10.16 8.79 -2.79
N GLN A 72 -10.69 9.80 -2.09
CA GLN A 72 -9.87 10.77 -1.34
C GLN A 72 -9.06 10.11 -0.22
N GLU A 73 -9.65 9.22 0.57
CA GLU A 73 -8.90 8.47 1.59
C GLU A 73 -7.87 7.51 0.96
N MET A 74 -8.28 6.81 -0.11
CA MET A 74 -7.43 5.82 -0.77
C MET A 74 -6.24 6.44 -1.51
N ALA A 75 -6.38 7.68 -2.00
CA ALA A 75 -5.28 8.45 -2.59
C ALA A 75 -4.08 8.51 -1.63
N MET A 76 -4.31 8.92 -0.38
CA MET A 76 -3.26 8.93 0.65
C MET A 76 -2.79 7.50 0.97
N VAL A 77 -3.73 6.60 1.31
CA VAL A 77 -3.39 5.28 1.85
C VAL A 77 -2.55 4.47 0.86
N LEU A 78 -2.93 4.44 -0.42
CA LEU A 78 -2.23 3.65 -1.43
C LEU A 78 -0.97 4.34 -1.93
N ALA A 79 -1.02 5.65 -2.22
CA ALA A 79 0.16 6.37 -2.69
C ALA A 79 1.29 6.26 -1.68
N VAL A 80 1.04 6.58 -0.40
CA VAL A 80 2.05 6.52 0.65
C VAL A 80 2.56 5.09 0.86
N THR A 81 1.66 4.10 0.95
CA THR A 81 2.05 2.72 1.24
C THR A 81 2.92 2.14 0.13
N HIS A 82 2.52 2.31 -1.14
CA HIS A 82 3.28 1.78 -2.27
C HIS A 82 4.57 2.56 -2.51
N PHE A 83 4.53 3.89 -2.43
CA PHE A 83 5.72 4.73 -2.60
C PHE A 83 6.79 4.39 -1.56
N VAL A 84 6.43 4.45 -0.27
CA VAL A 84 7.36 4.13 0.83
C VAL A 84 7.83 2.68 0.75
N GLY A 85 6.93 1.74 0.47
CA GLY A 85 7.28 0.33 0.32
C GLY A 85 8.32 0.08 -0.78
N ARG A 86 8.16 0.73 -1.94
CA ARG A 86 9.15 0.65 -3.04
C ARG A 86 10.46 1.33 -2.69
N ALA A 87 10.42 2.50 -2.05
CA ALA A 87 11.63 3.19 -1.58
C ALA A 87 12.42 2.36 -0.56
N LEU A 88 11.74 1.68 0.38
CA LEU A 88 12.37 0.71 1.29
C LEU A 88 13.02 -0.46 0.52
N GLY A 89 12.41 -0.88 -0.59
CA GLY A 89 12.95 -1.88 -1.50
C GLY A 89 14.26 -1.43 -2.12
N GLN A 90 14.25 -0.23 -2.72
CA GLN A 90 15.41 0.39 -3.34
C GLN A 90 16.54 0.67 -2.33
N ALA A 91 16.21 1.05 -1.10
CA ALA A 91 17.16 1.24 -0.02
C ALA A 91 17.78 -0.07 0.53
N GLY A 92 17.38 -1.23 0.00
CA GLY A 92 17.95 -2.53 0.39
C GLY A 92 17.49 -3.04 1.76
N ILE A 93 16.35 -2.55 2.28
CA ILE A 93 15.82 -2.99 3.58
C ILE A 93 15.41 -4.46 3.52
N ARG A 94 15.94 -5.27 4.45
CA ARG A 94 15.82 -6.73 4.47
C ARG A 94 15.37 -7.24 5.82
N ARG A 95 14.83 -8.46 5.85
CA ARG A 95 14.52 -9.15 7.12
C ARG A 95 15.81 -9.30 7.94
N SER A 96 15.69 -9.12 9.24
CA SER A 96 16.78 -9.34 10.20
C SER A 96 16.35 -10.34 11.27
N ARG A 97 17.29 -11.13 11.80
CA ARG A 97 17.03 -12.00 12.96
C ARG A 97 16.66 -11.19 14.22
N LEU A 98 17.09 -9.93 14.28
CA LEU A 98 16.80 -8.99 15.37
C LEU A 98 15.54 -8.14 15.11
N SER A 99 14.70 -8.54 14.13
CA SER A 99 13.53 -7.74 13.75
C SER A 99 12.54 -7.58 14.90
N THR A 100 12.30 -6.34 15.30
CA THR A 100 11.19 -6.00 16.20
C THR A 100 9.84 -6.12 15.48
N LYS A 101 8.72 -6.07 16.23
CA LYS A 101 7.37 -6.08 15.64
C LYS A 101 7.17 -4.92 14.66
N SER A 102 7.61 -3.73 15.01
CA SER A 102 7.48 -2.53 14.16
C SER A 102 8.32 -2.64 12.89
N TYR A 103 9.55 -3.16 13.00
CA TYR A 103 10.41 -3.38 11.84
C TYR A 103 9.81 -4.41 10.87
N ARG A 104 9.21 -5.49 11.39
CA ARG A 104 8.47 -6.45 10.54
C ARG A 104 7.30 -5.78 9.80
N GLY A 105 6.68 -4.75 10.37
CA GLY A 105 5.68 -3.94 9.69
C GLY A 105 6.24 -3.24 8.45
N LEU A 106 7.36 -2.53 8.59
CA LEU A 106 8.05 -1.86 7.48
C LEU A 106 8.48 -2.84 6.38
N VAL A 107 9.08 -3.96 6.77
CA VAL A 107 9.47 -5.00 5.81
C VAL A 107 8.25 -5.62 5.12
N GLY A 108 7.13 -5.80 5.85
CA GLY A 108 5.88 -6.27 5.27
C GLY A 108 5.32 -5.30 4.22
N SER A 109 5.30 -3.99 4.51
CA SER A 109 4.87 -2.97 3.54
C SER A 109 5.74 -2.98 2.28
N LYS A 110 7.06 -3.11 2.45
CA LYS A 110 8.01 -3.29 1.34
C LYS A 110 7.68 -4.51 0.49
N GLU A 111 7.49 -5.67 1.12
CA GLU A 111 7.24 -6.93 0.43
C GLU A 111 5.93 -6.91 -0.37
N ILE A 112 4.89 -6.26 0.16
CA ILE A 112 3.63 -6.04 -0.56
C ILE A 112 3.89 -5.14 -1.77
N ALA A 113 4.41 -3.94 -1.55
CA ALA A 113 4.58 -2.94 -2.61
C ALA A 113 5.50 -3.40 -3.75
N VAL A 114 6.54 -4.17 -3.45
CA VAL A 114 7.48 -4.72 -4.45
C VAL A 114 6.91 -5.96 -5.14
N SER A 115 6.00 -6.71 -4.51
CA SER A 115 5.33 -7.86 -5.15
C SER A 115 4.34 -7.43 -6.24
N ASP A 116 3.78 -6.24 -6.12
CA ASP A 116 2.82 -5.70 -7.08
C ASP A 116 3.52 -5.18 -8.34
N SER A 117 2.85 -5.30 -9.50
CA SER A 117 3.41 -4.86 -10.77
C SER A 117 3.63 -3.35 -10.80
N LEU A 118 4.61 -2.91 -11.59
CA LEU A 118 4.81 -1.47 -11.84
C LEU A 118 3.59 -0.86 -12.54
N ALA A 119 2.92 -1.61 -13.41
CA ALA A 119 1.68 -1.16 -14.03
C ALA A 119 0.59 -0.86 -12.99
N LEU A 120 0.41 -1.73 -11.99
CA LEU A 120 -0.52 -1.47 -10.88
C LEU A 120 -0.11 -0.22 -10.10
N PHE A 121 1.18 -0.10 -9.78
CA PHE A 121 1.70 1.08 -9.09
C PHE A 121 1.40 2.38 -9.86
N TRP A 122 1.72 2.44 -11.14
CA TRP A 122 1.48 3.63 -11.96
C TRP A 122 -0.01 3.92 -12.14
N ASN A 123 -0.84 2.90 -12.30
CA ASN A 123 -2.30 3.09 -12.33
C ASN A 123 -2.84 3.70 -11.04
N LEU A 124 -2.31 3.31 -9.89
CA LEU A 124 -2.68 3.92 -8.60
C LEU A 124 -2.20 5.36 -8.53
N MET A 125 -0.94 5.64 -8.90
CA MET A 125 -0.37 6.98 -8.85
C MET A 125 -1.07 7.96 -9.80
N MET A 126 -1.41 7.51 -11.01
CA MET A 126 -2.08 8.34 -12.01
C MET A 126 -3.61 8.39 -11.81
N GLY A 127 -4.17 7.40 -11.11
CA GLY A 127 -5.60 7.31 -10.84
C GLY A 127 -6.11 8.27 -9.77
N TYR A 128 -5.20 8.79 -8.92
CA TYR A 128 -5.51 9.75 -7.87
C TYR A 128 -4.70 11.04 -8.09
N PRO A 129 -5.34 12.14 -8.54
CA PRO A 129 -4.65 13.42 -8.75
C PRO A 129 -3.86 13.89 -7.52
N GLU A 130 -4.38 13.63 -6.31
CA GLU A 130 -3.74 14.03 -5.06
C GLU A 130 -2.58 13.10 -4.62
N ALA A 131 -2.31 11.99 -5.31
CA ALA A 131 -1.26 11.06 -4.91
C ALA A 131 0.14 11.69 -4.96
N ILE A 132 0.39 12.60 -5.90
CA ILE A 132 1.69 13.27 -6.03
C ILE A 132 1.98 14.18 -4.83
N ASP A 133 0.98 14.89 -4.33
CA ASP A 133 1.12 15.75 -3.16
C ASP A 133 1.56 14.95 -1.93
N TRP A 134 1.05 13.71 -1.79
CA TRP A 134 1.45 12.81 -0.71
C TRP A 134 2.88 12.30 -0.88
N VAL A 135 3.32 12.03 -2.10
CA VAL A 135 4.72 11.66 -2.39
C VAL A 135 5.65 12.80 -2.02
N ASP A 136 5.36 14.02 -2.47
CA ASP A 136 6.18 15.20 -2.21
C ASP A 136 6.30 15.49 -0.70
N ARG A 137 5.17 15.38 0.02
CA ARG A 137 5.16 15.52 1.50
C ARG A 137 6.06 14.49 2.18
N VAL A 138 6.03 13.23 1.75
CA VAL A 138 6.87 12.17 2.31
C VAL A 138 8.34 12.40 1.97
N VAL A 139 8.66 12.76 0.73
CA VAL A 139 10.04 13.05 0.30
C VAL A 139 10.63 14.20 1.10
N ALA A 140 9.90 15.31 1.23
CA ALA A 140 10.32 16.46 2.02
C ALA A 140 10.57 16.08 3.48
N ALA A 141 9.63 15.37 4.12
CA ALA A 141 9.75 14.97 5.52
C ALA A 141 10.94 14.03 5.76
N VAL A 142 11.18 13.05 4.88
CA VAL A 142 12.31 12.13 4.97
C VAL A 142 13.64 12.87 4.75
N GLY A 143 13.70 13.77 3.77
CA GLY A 143 14.87 14.59 3.49
C GLY A 143 15.25 15.48 4.68
N ASP A 144 14.27 16.16 5.26
CA ASP A 144 14.43 17.02 6.44
C ASP A 144 14.96 16.24 7.64
N TRP A 145 14.34 15.09 7.96
CA TRP A 145 14.81 14.22 9.02
C TRP A 145 16.21 13.68 8.76
N GLY A 146 16.50 13.28 7.52
CA GLY A 146 17.83 12.85 7.09
C GLY A 146 18.90 13.91 7.33
N ASN A 147 18.60 15.17 6.98
CA ASN A 147 19.51 16.30 7.20
C ASN A 147 19.69 16.64 8.69
N ARG A 148 18.63 16.55 9.51
CA ARG A 148 18.73 16.71 10.96
C ARG A 148 19.66 15.67 11.59
N VAL A 149 19.54 14.41 11.18
CA VAL A 149 20.42 13.31 11.64
C VAL A 149 21.87 13.56 11.21
N LYS A 150 22.11 13.91 9.94
CA LYS A 150 23.47 14.20 9.43
C LYS A 150 24.12 15.34 10.21
N LYS A 151 23.41 16.46 10.39
CA LYS A 151 23.88 17.62 11.15
C LYS A 151 24.28 17.22 12.58
N ARG A 152 23.43 16.43 13.27
CA ARG A 152 23.71 15.97 14.63
C ARG A 152 24.95 15.07 14.70
N LEU A 153 25.22 14.30 13.65
CA LEU A 153 26.38 13.42 13.54
C LEU A 153 27.62 14.10 12.91
N GLY A 154 27.61 15.44 12.74
CA GLY A 154 28.72 16.18 12.13
C GLY A 154 28.95 15.88 10.66
N ARG A 155 27.97 15.29 9.97
CA ARG A 155 28.04 14.98 8.53
C ARG A 155 27.45 16.13 7.72
N LYS A 156 28.01 16.36 6.51
CA LYS A 156 27.46 17.35 5.56
C LYS A 156 26.02 16.99 5.20
N SER A 157 25.14 17.99 5.22
CA SER A 157 23.78 17.85 4.69
C SER A 157 23.82 17.47 3.21
N GLY A 158 22.85 16.69 2.77
CA GLY A 158 22.70 16.35 1.36
C GLY A 158 21.60 17.17 0.71
N HIS A 159 21.69 17.34 -0.61
CA HIS A 159 20.54 17.73 -1.41
C HIS A 159 19.66 16.49 -1.64
N PHE A 160 18.39 16.57 -1.27
CA PHE A 160 17.39 15.58 -1.65
C PHE A 160 16.64 16.15 -2.86
N PRO A 161 16.72 15.53 -4.05
CA PRO A 161 15.97 16.00 -5.21
C PRO A 161 14.47 15.93 -4.91
N GLY A 162 13.75 17.00 -5.28
CA GLY A 162 12.32 17.21 -4.97
C GLY A 162 12.01 18.46 -4.13
N LEU A 163 13.03 19.22 -3.71
CA LEU A 163 12.89 20.40 -2.84
C LEU A 163 13.11 21.76 -3.52
N ALA A 164 13.25 21.82 -4.84
CA ALA A 164 13.29 23.06 -5.60
C ALA A 164 12.71 22.83 -7.00
N GLY A 165 11.96 23.80 -7.51
CA GLY A 165 11.07 23.68 -8.66
C GLY A 165 11.71 23.29 -10.00
N HIS A 166 10.80 23.07 -10.95
CA HIS A 166 10.97 22.75 -12.37
C HIS A 166 11.17 21.25 -12.67
N ILE A 167 10.06 20.67 -13.13
CA ILE A 167 10.01 19.41 -13.86
C ILE A 167 10.59 19.71 -15.24
N ASP A 168 11.84 19.34 -15.49
CA ASP A 168 12.32 19.18 -16.85
C ASP A 168 12.77 17.73 -17.06
N SER A 169 11.95 17.06 -17.87
CA SER A 169 12.21 15.83 -18.63
C SER A 169 12.89 14.66 -17.91
N ILE A 170 12.10 13.67 -17.48
CA ILE A 170 12.58 12.29 -17.37
C ILE A 170 11.94 11.50 -18.51
N SER A 171 12.76 11.10 -19.49
CA SER A 171 12.42 10.16 -20.53
C SER A 171 12.09 8.80 -19.91
N LEU A 172 10.90 8.30 -20.20
CA LEU A 172 10.42 6.97 -19.84
C LEU A 172 11.09 5.92 -20.74
N GLU A 173 12.32 5.51 -20.46
CA GLU A 173 12.83 4.24 -20.99
C GLU A 173 13.61 3.43 -19.94
N GLU A 174 13.11 2.21 -19.78
CA GLU A 174 13.79 0.98 -19.35
C GLU A 174 14.66 1.02 -18.09
N THR A 175 14.11 0.49 -16.99
CA THR A 175 14.93 -0.26 -16.03
C THR A 175 14.33 -1.63 -15.80
N THR A 176 15.08 -2.60 -16.32
CA THR A 176 14.97 -4.04 -16.21
C THR A 176 14.57 -4.54 -14.82
N ALA A 177 13.76 -5.59 -14.82
CA ALA A 177 13.39 -6.33 -13.61
C ALA A 177 14.64 -6.67 -12.79
N MET A 178 14.71 -6.16 -11.56
CA MET A 178 15.73 -6.60 -10.61
C MET A 178 15.51 -8.10 -10.31
N PRO A 179 16.54 -8.96 -10.39
CA PRO A 179 16.38 -10.36 -10.06
C PRO A 179 16.02 -10.47 -8.57
N LEU A 180 14.96 -11.24 -8.29
CA LEU A 180 14.58 -11.61 -6.93
C LEU A 180 15.78 -12.28 -6.26
N ALA A 181 16.39 -11.62 -5.27
CA ALA A 181 17.42 -12.24 -4.46
C ALA A 181 16.81 -13.47 -3.76
N GLU A 182 17.28 -14.65 -4.16
CA GLU A 182 16.92 -15.91 -3.52
C GLU A 182 17.29 -15.85 -2.03
N ASN A 183 16.27 -15.75 -1.17
CA ASN A 183 16.43 -15.94 0.27
C ASN A 183 16.63 -17.43 0.53
N LYS A 184 17.87 -17.92 0.39
CA LYS A 184 18.22 -19.24 0.91
C LYS A 184 18.24 -19.15 2.44
N PRO A 185 17.44 -19.96 3.17
CA PRO A 185 17.51 -19.97 4.63
C PRO A 185 18.91 -20.42 5.07
N PRO A 186 19.41 -19.92 6.21
CA PRO A 186 20.72 -20.29 6.73
C PRO A 186 20.74 -21.79 7.04
N VAL A 187 21.73 -22.50 6.49
CA VAL A 187 22.02 -23.90 6.79
C VAL A 187 22.39 -23.99 8.28
N ASP A 188 21.63 -24.80 9.01
CA ASP A 188 21.92 -25.15 10.41
C ASP A 188 23.08 -26.15 10.44
N THR A 189 24.30 -25.66 10.63
CA THR A 189 25.45 -26.52 10.92
C THR A 189 25.43 -26.84 12.42
N GLY A 190 24.58 -27.79 12.80
CA GLY A 190 24.49 -28.30 14.16
C GLY A 190 25.83 -28.84 14.64
N LYS A 191 26.53 -28.08 15.48
CA LYS A 191 27.48 -28.62 16.45
C LYS A 191 26.79 -28.65 17.81
N ARG A 192 26.25 -29.81 18.17
CA ARG A 192 25.96 -30.14 19.57
C ARG A 192 27.30 -30.26 20.29
N ALA A 193 27.58 -29.36 21.22
CA ALA A 193 28.58 -29.60 22.25
C ALA A 193 27.98 -30.58 23.27
N GLN A 194 28.76 -31.61 23.58
CA GLN A 194 28.55 -32.54 24.68
C GLN A 194 28.69 -31.84 26.02
#